data_AF-A0AAW6Q6J0-F1
#
_entry.id   AF-A0AAW6Q6J0-F1
#
_cell.length_a   1.000
_cell.length_b   1.000
_cell.length_c   1.000
_cell.angle_alpha   90.00
_cell.angle_beta   90.00
_cell.angle_gamma   90.00
#
_symmetry.space_group_name_H-M   'P 1'
#
loop_
_entity.id
_entity.type
_entity.pdbx_description
1 polymer ?
#
loop_
_entity_poly.entity_id
_entity_poly.type
_entity_poly.pdbx_seq_one_letter_code
_entity_poly.pdbx_strand_id
1 'polypeptide(L)'
;MKFAGYDVIIIEGKAKSPVWLKIKDDKVSLEKADFLWGKGTRATTEEICRLTSPETCVAAIGQAGENLVPLSGMLNSRNHSGGAGTGASMGSKKLKAIAVEGTKGVNSADRQEMKRLNDYVMTELIGANNNHVVPSTPQSWAEYSDPKSRWTARKGLFWGAAEGGPIETGEIPPGNQNT
;
A
#
# COMPACT_ATOMS: atom_id res chain seq x y z
N MET A 1 1.34 -10.76 -4.51
CA MET A 1 2.10 -11.97 -4.11
C MET A 1 1.20 -13.03 -3.49
N LYS A 2 0.47 -12.74 -2.40
CA LYS A 2 -0.45 -13.69 -1.78
C LYS A 2 -1.50 -14.29 -2.75
N PHE A 3 -2.07 -13.48 -3.65
CA PHE A 3 -2.97 -13.98 -4.71
C PHE A 3 -2.32 -14.87 -5.77
N ALA A 4 -0.99 -14.92 -5.85
CA ALA A 4 -0.28 -15.89 -6.68
C ALA A 4 0.05 -17.18 -5.90
N GLY A 5 -0.18 -17.20 -4.57
CA GLY A 5 0.07 -18.37 -3.70
C GLY A 5 1.40 -18.35 -2.95
N TYR A 6 2.13 -17.23 -2.95
CA TYR A 6 3.46 -17.13 -2.30
C TYR A 6 3.43 -16.22 -1.08
N ASP A 7 4.16 -16.63 -0.05
CA ASP A 7 4.42 -15.83 1.17
C ASP A 7 5.75 -15.10 1.12
N VAL A 8 6.76 -15.74 0.55
CA VAL A 8 8.13 -15.24 0.48
C VAL A 8 8.75 -15.65 -0.85
N ILE A 9 9.61 -14.79 -1.38
CA ILE A 9 10.49 -15.09 -2.52
C ILE A 9 11.93 -14.93 -2.03
N ILE A 10 12.73 -15.98 -2.15
CA ILE A 10 14.15 -15.98 -1.80
C ILE A 10 14.96 -15.98 -3.10
N ILE A 11 15.81 -14.98 -3.30
CA ILE A 11 16.65 -14.85 -4.51
C ILE A 11 18.11 -15.14 -4.16
N GLU A 12 18.61 -16.28 -4.62
CA GLU A 12 19.98 -16.73 -4.41
C GLU A 12 20.83 -16.64 -5.68
N GLY A 13 22.14 -16.70 -5.52
CA GLY A 13 23.09 -16.61 -6.64
C GLY A 13 23.08 -15.25 -7.34
N LYS A 14 23.52 -15.26 -8.61
CA LYS A 14 23.67 -14.12 -9.51
C LYS A 14 23.49 -14.57 -10.97
N ALA A 15 22.68 -13.86 -11.74
CA ALA A 15 22.49 -14.17 -13.16
C ALA A 15 23.71 -13.77 -14.02
N LYS A 16 23.90 -14.46 -15.16
CA LYS A 16 24.99 -14.15 -16.12
C LYS A 16 24.78 -12.81 -16.82
N SER A 17 23.53 -12.44 -17.11
CA SER A 17 23.09 -11.17 -17.70
C SER A 17 21.91 -10.59 -16.90
N PRO A 18 21.53 -9.32 -17.11
CA PRO A 18 20.31 -8.75 -16.56
C PRO A 18 19.06 -9.61 -16.79
N VAL A 19 18.31 -9.88 -15.72
CA VAL A 19 17.04 -10.62 -15.78
C VAL A 19 15.96 -9.94 -14.93
N TRP A 20 14.70 -10.30 -15.16
CA TRP A 20 13.59 -10.01 -14.25
C TRP A 20 12.79 -11.27 -13.97
N LEU A 21 12.23 -11.37 -12.77
CA LEU A 21 11.40 -12.50 -12.34
C LEU A 21 9.95 -12.23 -12.71
N LYS A 22 9.35 -13.12 -13.52
CA LYS A 22 7.95 -13.09 -13.90
C LYS A 22 7.20 -14.20 -13.18
N ILE A 23 6.21 -13.83 -12.37
CA ILE A 23 5.31 -14.76 -11.70
C ILE A 23 3.89 -14.47 -12.17
N LYS A 24 3.23 -15.49 -12.74
CA LYS A 24 1.80 -15.50 -12.99
C LYS A 24 1.21 -16.76 -12.39
N ASP A 25 0.62 -16.64 -11.21
CA ASP A 25 0.16 -17.78 -10.41
C ASP A 25 1.27 -18.85 -10.27
N ASP A 26 1.05 -20.07 -10.75
CA ASP A 26 2.02 -21.18 -10.66
C ASP A 26 3.11 -21.12 -11.74
N LYS A 27 3.02 -20.19 -12.70
CA LYS A 27 4.02 -20.03 -13.76
C LYS A 27 5.09 -19.03 -13.31
N VAL A 28 6.31 -19.53 -13.14
CA VAL A 28 7.47 -18.73 -12.71
C VAL A 28 8.58 -18.83 -13.76
N SER A 29 9.08 -17.70 -14.22
CA SER A 29 10.20 -17.64 -15.18
C SER A 29 11.15 -16.48 -14.88
N LEU A 30 12.43 -16.66 -15.23
CA LEU A 30 13.40 -15.58 -15.32
C LEU A 30 13.53 -15.15 -16.78
N GLU A 31 13.18 -13.89 -17.03
CA GLU A 31 13.15 -13.31 -18.36
C GLU A 31 14.35 -12.37 -18.55
N LYS A 32 14.85 -12.23 -19.78
CA LYS A 32 15.94 -11.29 -20.09
C LYS A 32 15.50 -9.86 -19.79
N ALA A 33 16.39 -9.04 -19.23
CA ALA A 33 16.12 -7.65 -18.86
C ALA A 33 17.10 -6.65 -19.50
N ASP A 34 17.84 -7.04 -20.54
CA ASP A 34 18.81 -6.15 -21.19
C ASP A 34 18.16 -4.85 -21.69
N PHE A 35 16.93 -4.94 -22.20
CA PHE A 35 16.13 -3.78 -22.64
C PHE A 35 15.56 -2.92 -21.50
N LEU A 36 15.65 -3.39 -20.25
CA LEU A 36 15.22 -2.68 -19.05
C LEU A 36 16.41 -2.10 -18.27
N TRP A 37 17.58 -2.70 -18.40
CA TRP A 37 18.79 -2.26 -17.71
C TRP A 37 19.14 -0.82 -18.15
N GLY A 38 19.49 0.02 -17.20
CA GLY A 38 19.67 1.46 -17.41
C GLY A 38 18.39 2.28 -17.33
N LYS A 39 17.18 1.69 -17.36
CA LYS A 39 15.94 2.45 -17.22
C LYS A 39 15.64 2.78 -15.76
N GLY A 40 14.91 3.88 -15.53
CA GLY A 40 14.32 4.19 -14.23
C GLY A 40 13.24 3.18 -13.82
N THR A 41 12.88 3.16 -12.54
CA THR A 41 11.92 2.20 -11.96
C THR A 41 10.52 2.32 -12.57
N ARG A 42 10.03 3.55 -12.78
CA ARG A 42 8.73 3.82 -13.40
C ARG A 42 8.66 3.33 -14.84
N ALA A 43 9.65 3.69 -15.67
CA ALA A 43 9.76 3.23 -17.04
C ALA A 43 9.90 1.69 -17.13
N THR A 44 10.64 1.09 -16.20
CA THR A 44 10.74 -0.38 -16.08
C THR A 44 9.39 -1.02 -15.77
N THR A 45 8.64 -0.42 -14.85
CA THR A 45 7.31 -0.92 -14.44
C THR A 45 6.33 -0.84 -15.60
N GLU A 46 6.27 0.32 -16.27
CA GLU A 46 5.38 0.53 -17.41
C GLU A 46 5.66 -0.48 -18.54
N GLU A 47 6.94 -0.68 -18.87
CA GLU A 47 7.34 -1.63 -19.90
C GLU A 47 6.95 -3.06 -19.54
N ILE A 48 7.21 -3.49 -18.29
CA ILE A 48 6.82 -4.83 -17.83
C ILE A 48 5.29 -4.99 -17.86
N CYS A 49 4.53 -3.99 -17.42
CA CYS A 49 3.06 -4.03 -17.49
C CYS A 49 2.56 -4.14 -18.93
N ARG A 50 3.17 -3.44 -19.89
CA ARG A 50 2.84 -3.58 -21.33
C ARG A 50 3.12 -4.99 -21.87
N LEU A 51 4.21 -5.62 -21.42
CA LEU A 51 4.59 -6.98 -21.82
C LEU A 51 3.78 -8.08 -21.10
N THR A 52 3.00 -7.72 -20.09
CA THR A 52 2.28 -8.68 -19.23
C THR A 52 0.80 -8.34 -19.12
N SER A 53 0.46 -7.41 -18.23
CA SER A 53 -0.90 -6.98 -17.91
C SER A 53 -0.83 -5.67 -17.10
N PRO A 54 -1.84 -4.78 -17.23
CA PRO A 54 -2.02 -3.65 -16.32
C PRO A 54 -2.12 -4.06 -14.85
N GLU A 55 -2.57 -5.27 -14.53
CA GLU A 55 -2.72 -5.76 -13.15
C GLU A 55 -1.42 -6.22 -12.50
N THR A 56 -0.36 -6.40 -13.28
CA THR A 56 0.94 -6.84 -12.78
C THR A 56 1.51 -5.84 -11.79
N CYS A 57 1.85 -6.32 -10.59
CA CYS A 57 2.56 -5.54 -9.59
C CYS A 57 4.07 -5.75 -9.78
N VAL A 58 4.81 -4.66 -9.99
CA VAL A 58 6.25 -4.70 -10.28
C VAL A 58 7.01 -3.98 -9.18
N ALA A 59 8.02 -4.64 -8.64
CA ALA A 59 9.05 -4.02 -7.81
C ALA A 59 10.38 -4.04 -8.57
N ALA A 60 10.95 -2.86 -8.84
CA ALA A 60 12.10 -2.69 -9.72
C ALA A 60 13.21 -1.85 -9.08
N ILE A 61 14.44 -2.06 -9.53
CA ILE A 61 15.57 -1.18 -9.21
C ILE A 61 15.79 -0.16 -10.32
N GLY A 62 16.28 1.02 -9.96
CA GLY A 62 16.80 2.01 -10.91
C GLY A 62 18.30 1.86 -11.14
N GLN A 63 18.89 2.77 -11.91
CA GLN A 63 20.33 2.82 -12.19
C GLN A 63 21.19 2.83 -10.90
N ALA A 64 20.71 3.43 -9.81
CA ALA A 64 21.42 3.41 -8.53
C ALA A 64 21.60 1.98 -7.99
N GLY A 65 20.59 1.12 -8.11
CA GLY A 65 20.70 -0.29 -7.73
C GLY A 65 21.61 -1.06 -8.67
N GLU A 66 21.49 -0.81 -9.98
CA GLU A 66 22.35 -1.42 -11.02
C GLU A 66 23.83 -1.12 -10.79
N ASN A 67 24.13 0.11 -10.37
CA ASN A 67 25.48 0.61 -10.08
C ASN A 67 25.92 0.34 -8.63
N LEU A 68 25.17 -0.45 -7.86
CA LEU A 68 25.49 -0.85 -6.49
C LEU A 68 25.69 0.34 -5.53
N VAL A 69 24.97 1.45 -5.75
CA VAL A 69 25.05 2.62 -4.89
C VAL A 69 24.58 2.23 -3.48
N PRO A 70 25.35 2.54 -2.42
CA PRO A 70 24.96 2.27 -1.05
C PRO A 70 23.57 2.84 -0.75
N LEU A 71 22.77 2.10 0.01
CA LEU A 71 21.40 2.48 0.39
C LEU A 71 20.40 2.64 -0.76
N SER A 72 20.78 2.32 -2.00
CA SER A 72 19.82 2.33 -3.11
C SER A 72 18.63 1.41 -2.83
N GLY A 73 17.45 1.87 -3.25
CA GLY A 73 16.19 1.20 -2.97
C GLY A 73 15.59 0.47 -4.16
N MET A 74 14.64 -0.41 -3.86
CA MET A 74 13.69 -0.97 -4.81
C MET A 74 12.39 -0.17 -4.73
N LEU A 75 11.77 0.10 -5.87
CA LEU A 75 10.49 0.80 -5.93
C LEU A 75 9.43 -0.09 -6.54
N ASN A 76 8.29 -0.19 -5.85
CA ASN A 76 7.05 -0.60 -6.46
C ASN A 76 6.31 0.67 -6.89
N SER A 77 6.21 0.89 -8.20
CA SER A 77 5.75 2.16 -8.78
C SER A 77 4.28 2.51 -8.48
N ARG A 78 3.55 1.66 -7.74
CA ARG A 78 2.24 2.00 -7.20
C ARG A 78 2.39 2.74 -5.86
N ASN A 79 2.88 2.08 -4.81
CA ASN A 79 2.62 2.57 -3.44
C ASN A 79 3.81 2.49 -2.47
N HIS A 80 4.88 1.73 -2.77
CA HIS A 80 5.86 1.35 -1.74
C HIS A 80 7.30 1.34 -2.23
N SER A 81 8.23 1.50 -1.29
CA SER A 81 9.65 1.43 -1.52
C SER A 81 10.33 0.52 -0.49
N GLY A 82 11.34 -0.22 -0.92
CA GLY A 82 12.28 -0.91 -0.05
C GLY A 82 13.56 -0.08 0.06
N GLY A 83 13.91 0.33 1.26
CA GLY A 83 15.14 1.07 1.55
C GLY A 83 16.32 0.16 1.91
N ALA A 84 17.28 0.70 2.68
CA ALA A 84 18.35 -0.06 3.34
C ALA A 84 19.26 -0.88 2.41
N GLY A 85 19.47 -0.44 1.16
CA GLY A 85 20.40 -1.08 0.23
C GLY A 85 19.82 -2.27 -0.53
N THR A 86 18.51 -2.52 -0.43
CA THR A 86 17.82 -3.57 -1.19
C THR A 86 18.00 -3.44 -2.71
N GLY A 87 18.12 -2.20 -3.22
CA GLY A 87 18.42 -1.93 -4.62
C GLY A 87 19.79 -2.46 -5.06
N ALA A 88 20.83 -2.20 -4.26
CA ALA A 88 22.18 -2.70 -4.51
C ALA A 88 22.24 -4.23 -4.37
N SER A 89 21.52 -4.81 -3.40
CA SER A 89 21.41 -6.26 -3.25
C SER A 89 20.84 -6.92 -4.51
N MET A 90 19.73 -6.40 -5.06
CA MET A 90 19.16 -6.91 -6.32
C MET A 90 20.08 -6.67 -7.52
N GLY A 91 20.67 -5.48 -7.63
CA GLY A 91 21.61 -5.13 -8.70
C GLY A 91 22.83 -6.05 -8.73
N SER A 92 23.37 -6.42 -7.56
CA SER A 92 24.52 -7.33 -7.44
C SER A 92 24.26 -8.70 -8.06
N LYS A 93 22.97 -9.12 -8.07
CA LYS A 93 22.48 -10.39 -8.64
C LYS A 93 22.08 -10.28 -10.11
N LYS A 94 22.20 -9.08 -10.70
CA LYS A 94 21.67 -8.71 -12.02
C LYS A 94 20.14 -8.89 -12.14
N LEU A 95 19.41 -8.74 -11.04
CA LEU A 95 17.96 -8.83 -11.01
C LEU A 95 17.36 -7.41 -11.12
N LYS A 96 16.79 -7.09 -12.27
CA LYS A 96 16.24 -5.77 -12.57
C LYS A 96 14.89 -5.52 -11.88
N ALA A 97 14.04 -6.54 -11.85
CA ALA A 97 12.70 -6.44 -11.31
C ALA A 97 12.13 -7.79 -10.88
N ILE A 98 11.13 -7.74 -10.02
CA ILE A 98 10.22 -8.84 -9.68
C ILE A 98 8.82 -8.37 -10.03
N ALA A 99 8.13 -9.15 -10.86
CA ALA A 99 6.80 -8.84 -11.35
C ALA A 99 5.87 -10.00 -11.05
N VAL A 100 4.75 -9.68 -10.40
CA VAL A 100 3.81 -10.70 -9.91
C VAL A 100 2.40 -10.33 -10.33
N GLU A 101 1.74 -11.28 -10.99
CA GLU A 101 0.32 -11.31 -11.28
C GLU A 101 -0.26 -12.56 -10.57
N GLY A 102 -1.34 -12.38 -9.80
CA GLY A 102 -1.97 -13.46 -9.07
C GLY A 102 -3.48 -13.33 -9.15
N THR A 103 -4.15 -14.44 -9.44
CA THR A 103 -5.60 -14.47 -9.70
C THR A 103 -6.37 -15.33 -8.70
N LYS A 104 -5.66 -15.97 -7.75
CA LYS A 104 -6.25 -16.82 -6.72
C LYS A 104 -6.80 -15.98 -5.56
N GLY A 105 -7.54 -16.63 -4.67
CA GLY A 105 -7.96 -16.05 -3.38
C GLY A 105 -6.96 -16.31 -2.26
N VAL A 106 -7.06 -15.54 -1.18
CA VAL A 106 -6.39 -15.84 0.10
C VAL A 106 -7.41 -16.47 1.03
N ASN A 107 -7.07 -17.62 1.61
CA ASN A 107 -7.91 -18.27 2.60
C ASN A 107 -7.75 -17.61 3.97
N SER A 108 -8.87 -17.42 4.66
CA SER A 108 -8.91 -17.04 6.07
C SER A 108 -9.63 -18.12 6.87
N ALA A 109 -9.24 -18.25 8.14
CA ALA A 109 -9.83 -19.23 9.05
C ALA A 109 -11.33 -18.95 9.26
N ASP A 110 -11.68 -17.68 9.49
CA ASP A 110 -13.05 -17.21 9.58
C ASP A 110 -13.24 -16.00 8.66
N ARG A 111 -14.05 -16.16 7.61
CA ARG A 111 -14.34 -15.08 6.66
C ARG A 111 -15.37 -14.10 7.21
N GLN A 112 -16.31 -14.57 8.02
CA GLN A 112 -17.37 -13.72 8.58
C GLN A 112 -16.78 -12.79 9.64
N GLU A 113 -15.94 -13.34 10.52
CA GLU A 113 -15.28 -12.54 11.54
C GLU A 113 -14.26 -11.56 10.92
N MET A 114 -13.47 -11.98 9.92
CA MET A 114 -12.58 -11.04 9.22
C MET A 114 -13.37 -9.89 8.59
N LYS A 115 -14.51 -10.18 7.95
CA LYS A 115 -15.36 -9.14 7.37
C LYS A 115 -15.88 -8.20 8.46
N ARG A 116 -16.40 -8.73 9.57
CA ARG A 116 -16.91 -7.94 10.70
C ARG A 116 -15.84 -7.00 11.26
N LEU A 117 -14.61 -7.50 11.45
CA LEU A 117 -13.48 -6.69 11.92
C LEU A 117 -13.04 -5.64 10.90
N ASN A 118 -13.02 -5.98 9.61
CA ASN A 118 -12.69 -5.01 8.57
C ASN A 118 -13.74 -3.89 8.49
N ASP A 119 -15.02 -4.24 8.57
CA ASP A 119 -16.11 -3.26 8.62
C ASP A 119 -15.92 -2.36 9.85
N TYR A 120 -15.68 -2.94 11.03
CA TYR A 120 -15.39 -2.18 12.26
C TYR A 120 -14.21 -1.21 12.09
N VAL A 121 -13.08 -1.64 11.52
CA VAL A 121 -11.94 -0.75 11.30
C VAL A 121 -12.30 0.38 10.32
N MET A 122 -12.99 0.05 9.23
CA MET A 122 -13.31 1.01 8.18
C MET A 122 -14.40 2.01 8.59
N THR A 123 -15.38 1.60 9.39
CA THR A 123 -16.51 2.46 9.81
C THR A 123 -16.25 3.16 11.13
N GLU A 124 -15.62 2.49 12.09
CA GLU A 124 -15.49 2.98 13.46
C GLU A 124 -14.15 3.64 13.74
N LEU A 125 -13.04 3.05 13.24
CA LEU A 125 -11.69 3.55 13.55
C LEU A 125 -11.19 4.56 12.53
N ILE A 126 -11.26 4.23 11.24
CA ILE A 126 -10.84 5.12 10.15
C ILE A 126 -12.00 6.03 9.73
N GLY A 127 -13.21 5.48 9.66
CA GLY A 127 -14.42 6.16 9.21
C GLY A 127 -14.93 7.26 10.14
N ALA A 128 -14.55 7.26 11.42
CA ALA A 128 -14.88 8.32 12.36
C ALA A 128 -14.13 9.65 12.11
N ASN A 129 -13.45 9.79 10.96
CA ASN A 129 -12.82 11.02 10.45
C ASN A 129 -11.87 11.71 11.44
N ASN A 130 -11.33 10.96 12.40
CA ASN A 130 -10.53 11.57 13.43
C ASN A 130 -9.03 11.48 13.14
N ASN A 131 -8.52 10.62 12.24
CA ASN A 131 -7.06 10.49 12.01
C ASN A 131 -6.27 10.40 13.34
N HIS A 132 -6.84 9.75 14.37
CA HIS A 132 -6.33 9.72 15.75
C HIS A 132 -6.34 11.07 16.50
N VAL A 133 -7.17 12.03 16.09
CA VAL A 133 -7.39 13.31 16.77
C VAL A 133 -8.50 13.14 17.81
N VAL A 134 -8.22 13.47 19.06
CA VAL A 134 -9.22 13.46 20.14
C VAL A 134 -10.21 14.63 20.00
N PRO A 135 -11.46 14.56 20.46
CA PRO A 135 -12.37 15.69 20.42
C PRO A 135 -11.91 16.84 21.32
N SER A 136 -12.31 18.07 21.01
CA SER A 136 -11.98 19.26 21.81
C SER A 136 -12.84 19.41 23.07
N THR A 137 -13.91 18.63 23.16
CA THR A 137 -14.77 18.53 24.34
C THR A 137 -14.96 17.06 24.70
N PRO A 138 -15.22 16.71 25.97
CA PRO A 138 -15.58 15.35 26.35
C PRO A 138 -16.76 14.83 25.52
N GLN A 139 -16.65 13.58 25.07
CA GLN A 139 -17.68 12.87 24.31
C GLN A 139 -17.97 11.54 25.00
N SER A 140 -19.21 11.07 24.93
CA SER A 140 -19.61 9.80 25.58
C SER A 140 -18.82 8.58 25.11
N TRP A 141 -18.32 8.60 23.87
CA TRP A 141 -17.60 7.50 23.21
C TRP A 141 -16.07 7.67 23.21
N ALA A 142 -15.52 8.80 23.68
CA ALA A 142 -14.09 9.10 23.66
C ALA A 142 -13.48 9.03 25.07
N GLU A 143 -12.45 8.20 25.24
CA GLU A 143 -11.72 8.10 26.52
C GLU A 143 -10.91 9.37 26.84
N TYR A 144 -10.44 10.08 25.80
CA TYR A 144 -9.59 11.27 25.94
C TYR A 144 -10.18 12.45 25.15
N SER A 145 -9.96 13.67 25.67
CA SER A 145 -10.28 14.94 25.00
C SER A 145 -9.19 15.97 25.27
N ASP A 146 -8.91 16.85 24.30
CA ASP A 146 -7.96 17.96 24.46
C ASP A 146 -8.59 19.27 23.93
N PRO A 147 -8.80 20.31 24.76
CA PRO A 147 -9.35 21.60 24.33
C PRO A 147 -8.60 22.26 23.16
N LYS A 148 -7.34 21.92 22.91
CA LYS A 148 -6.54 22.42 21.78
C LYS A 148 -6.75 21.63 20.49
N SER A 149 -7.55 20.57 20.52
CA SER A 149 -7.85 19.77 19.35
C SER A 149 -8.59 20.59 18.28
N ARG A 150 -8.28 20.28 17.02
CA ARG A 150 -8.97 20.85 15.85
C ARG A 150 -10.36 20.27 15.62
N TRP A 151 -10.72 19.19 16.31
CA TRP A 151 -12.05 18.58 16.19
C TRP A 151 -13.01 19.18 17.21
N THR A 152 -13.90 20.06 16.76
CA THR A 152 -14.71 20.92 17.64
C THR A 152 -16.19 20.56 17.73
N ALA A 153 -16.62 19.51 17.03
CA ALA A 153 -18.01 19.06 17.02
C ALA A 153 -18.51 18.79 18.44
N ARG A 154 -19.64 19.41 18.79
CA ARG A 154 -20.26 19.31 20.11
C ARG A 154 -21.71 19.75 20.05
N LYS A 155 -22.49 19.32 21.04
CA LYS A 155 -23.84 19.85 21.27
C LYS A 155 -23.80 21.38 21.43
N GLY A 156 -24.72 22.07 20.77
CA GLY A 156 -24.82 23.53 20.72
C GLY A 156 -23.91 24.21 19.70
N LEU A 157 -23.07 23.47 18.97
CA LEU A 157 -22.29 24.00 17.84
C LEU A 157 -22.95 23.63 16.52
N PHE A 158 -23.16 24.62 15.65
CA PHE A 158 -23.86 24.45 14.38
C PHE A 158 -22.95 24.72 13.18
N TRP A 159 -23.06 23.88 12.15
CA TRP A 159 -22.53 24.15 10.82
C TRP A 159 -23.54 24.99 10.04
N GLY A 160 -23.35 26.31 10.07
CA GLY A 160 -24.30 27.26 9.47
C GLY A 160 -24.29 27.31 7.93
N ALA A 161 -23.28 26.72 7.27
CA ALA A 161 -23.17 26.69 5.81
C ALA A 161 -23.74 25.40 5.19
N ALA A 162 -24.42 24.58 5.99
CA ALA A 162 -25.07 23.38 5.51
C ALA A 162 -26.18 23.68 4.49
N GLU A 163 -26.25 22.87 3.44
CA GLU A 163 -27.36 22.92 2.49
C GLU A 163 -28.66 22.51 3.19
N GLY A 164 -29.70 23.34 3.09
CA GLY A 164 -30.96 23.14 3.83
C GLY A 164 -31.04 23.85 5.19
N GLY A 165 -30.01 24.63 5.56
CA GLY A 165 -29.99 25.45 6.78
C GLY A 165 -29.09 24.88 7.87
N PRO A 166 -28.87 25.61 8.99
CA PRO A 166 -27.89 25.22 10.01
C PRO A 166 -28.14 23.83 10.59
N ILE A 167 -27.13 22.97 10.54
CA ILE A 167 -27.16 21.62 11.14
C ILE A 167 -26.32 21.61 12.41
N GLU A 168 -26.84 21.03 13.49
CA GLU A 168 -26.08 20.85 14.73
C GLU A 168 -25.01 19.78 14.53
N THR A 169 -23.76 20.10 14.88
CA THR A 169 -22.62 19.17 14.76
C THR A 169 -22.67 18.04 15.80
N GLY A 170 -23.20 18.31 17.00
CA GLY A 170 -23.55 17.29 17.99
C GLY A 170 -22.39 16.41 18.47
N GLU A 171 -22.75 15.24 19.02
CA GLU A 171 -21.82 14.14 19.20
C GLU A 171 -21.80 13.29 17.92
N ILE A 172 -20.62 12.91 17.44
CA ILE A 172 -20.46 12.04 16.27
C ILE A 172 -19.89 10.70 16.78
N PRO A 173 -20.75 9.71 17.09
CA PRO A 173 -20.28 8.42 17.57
C PRO A 173 -19.55 7.66 16.45
N PRO A 174 -18.66 6.72 16.81
CA PRO A 174 -18.12 5.75 15.87
C PRO A 174 -19.25 5.11 15.04
N GLY A 175 -19.00 4.93 13.73
CA GLY A 175 -19.95 4.27 12.83
C GLY A 175 -21.01 5.20 12.24
N ASN A 176 -21.13 6.42 12.75
CA ASN A 176 -21.92 7.46 12.09
C ASN A 176 -21.08 8.13 10.99
N GLN A 177 -21.19 7.62 9.76
CA GLN A 177 -20.50 8.17 8.59
C GLN A 177 -21.00 9.55 8.15
N ASN A 178 -22.07 10.08 8.78
CA ASN A 178 -22.78 11.27 8.35
C ASN A 178 -22.92 12.31 9.48
N THR A 179 -21.93 13.19 9.55
CA THR A 179 -22.15 14.65 9.49
C THR A 179 -21.31 15.20 8.36
#